data_AF-A0A7V9GIV9-F1
#
_entry.id   AF-A0A7V9GIV9-F1
#
_cell.length_a   1.000
_cell.length_b   1.000
_cell.length_c   1.000
_cell.angle_alpha   90.00
_cell.angle_beta   90.00
_cell.angle_gamma   90.00
#
_symmetry.space_group_name_H-M   'P 1'
#
loop_
_entity.id
_entity.type
_entity.pdbx_description
1 polymer ?
#
loop_
_entity_poly.entity_id
_entity_poly.type
_entity_poly.pdbx_seq_one_letter_code
_entity_poly.pdbx_strand_id
1 'polypeptide(L)'
;MNGRIGWKALVGVSALALMAGACGDDEDEASTATTAEEVDDAAEEEESTESEEAGEGADSEYCQLSTEINEQDSFPTSEQLEAIGAVAPEEISEEVSLVVDAFRAANEAGDPGSAFADPAVEEAFGPIDAYDVEVCGLEGEEEDEGAEQDPSVTEVDPDAAQVAVAATEYAFDFEAPAAGPTSFTMANDGDETHFMLLVKLAEGATIEEALESEGEEGVDEEFESDIAAPGDDAVLTVDLTPGNWALLCPIPTPEGEPHFAVGMIEEFTIE
;
A
#
# COMPACT_ATOMS: atom_id res chain seq x y z
N MET A 1 -18.13 -3.93 -5.40
CA MET A 1 -17.35 -2.80 -4.88
C MET A 1 -16.16 -3.51 -4.29
N ASN A 2 -15.21 -3.84 -5.16
CA ASN A 2 -13.96 -4.46 -4.75
C ASN A 2 -13.13 -3.28 -4.27
N GLY A 3 -13.08 -3.08 -2.96
CA GLY A 3 -12.17 -2.11 -2.37
C GLY A 3 -10.76 -2.58 -2.70
N ARG A 4 -9.98 -1.70 -3.30
CA ARG A 4 -8.59 -1.99 -3.68
C ARG A 4 -7.83 -2.28 -2.39
N ILE A 5 -7.06 -3.36 -2.36
CA ILE A 5 -5.98 -3.45 -1.39
C ILE A 5 -4.77 -2.85 -2.11
N GLY A 6 -4.73 -1.52 -2.14
CA GLY A 6 -3.72 -0.80 -2.91
C GLY A 6 -2.31 -1.18 -2.46
N TRP A 7 -1.35 -1.02 -3.37
CA TRP A 7 0.09 -1.17 -3.11
C TRP A 7 0.49 -0.57 -1.75
N LYS A 8 -0.04 0.61 -1.41
CA LYS A 8 0.22 1.32 -0.14
C LYS A 8 -0.34 0.60 1.10
N ALA A 9 -1.52 -0.04 1.00
CA ALA A 9 -2.13 -0.80 2.11
C ALA A 9 -1.36 -2.09 2.45
N LEU A 10 -0.61 -2.65 1.50
CA LEU A 10 0.23 -3.84 1.73
C LEU A 10 1.71 -3.51 1.94
N VAL A 11 2.22 -2.41 1.37
CA VAL A 11 3.65 -2.10 1.42
C VAL A 11 4.03 -1.16 2.57
N GLY A 12 3.12 -0.32 3.09
CA GLY A 12 3.33 0.46 4.31
C GLY A 12 4.78 0.90 4.58
N VAL A 13 5.39 1.72 3.70
CA VAL A 13 6.70 2.34 3.98
C VAL A 13 6.64 3.84 3.69
N SER A 14 6.67 4.65 4.75
CA SER A 14 6.93 6.09 4.63
C SER A 14 8.34 6.35 4.10
N ALA A 15 8.44 7.05 2.96
CA ALA A 15 9.69 7.54 2.38
C ALA A 15 10.44 8.50 3.33
N LEU A 16 11.43 7.97 4.07
CA LEU A 16 12.28 8.79 4.95
C LEU A 16 13.28 9.62 4.11
N ALA A 17 12.89 10.85 3.77
CA ALA A 17 13.77 11.84 3.15
C ALA A 17 14.96 12.19 4.07
N LEU A 18 16.14 11.64 3.77
CA LEU A 18 17.40 12.00 4.42
C LEU A 18 17.85 13.41 4.01
N MET A 19 17.44 14.41 4.79
CA MET A 19 18.05 15.75 4.77
C MET A 19 19.51 15.66 5.26
N ALA A 20 20.44 15.59 4.32
CA ALA A 20 21.86 15.74 4.58
C ALA A 20 22.16 17.16 5.08
N GLY A 21 22.47 17.28 6.37
CA GLY A 21 23.02 18.49 6.97
C GLY A 21 24.36 18.86 6.33
N ALA A 22 24.39 19.96 5.59
CA ALA A 22 25.61 20.62 5.17
C ALA A 22 25.86 21.83 6.09
N CYS A 23 26.62 21.61 7.16
CA CYS A 23 27.33 22.68 7.84
C CYS A 23 28.50 23.15 6.95
N GLY A 24 28.55 24.44 6.67
CA GLY A 24 29.72 25.13 6.13
C GLY A 24 29.87 26.48 6.81
N ASP A 25 30.73 26.52 7.83
CA ASP A 25 31.20 27.72 8.53
C ASP A 25 32.51 28.24 7.88
N ASP A 26 32.94 29.43 8.30
CA ASP A 26 34.18 30.17 7.96
C ASP A 26 34.17 31.05 6.68
N GLU A 27 34.64 32.30 6.62
CA GLU A 27 34.96 33.40 7.56
C GLU A 27 35.27 34.63 6.65
N ASP A 28 35.06 35.85 7.16
CA ASP A 28 35.94 37.03 7.04
C ASP A 28 35.77 38.22 6.03
N GLU A 29 35.87 39.42 6.66
CA GLU A 29 36.29 40.77 6.23
C GLU A 29 35.33 41.84 5.62
N ALA A 30 34.78 42.65 6.53
CA ALA A 30 34.82 44.13 6.64
C ALA A 30 34.70 45.07 5.40
N SER A 31 33.73 46.01 5.45
CA SER A 31 33.97 47.44 5.19
C SER A 31 32.85 48.37 5.74
N THR A 32 33.28 49.58 6.04
CA THR A 32 32.76 50.69 6.85
C THR A 32 31.49 51.45 6.38
N ALA A 33 30.71 51.86 7.40
CA ALA A 33 30.21 53.23 7.69
C ALA A 33 29.11 53.95 6.85
N THR A 34 28.05 54.29 7.61
CA THR A 34 27.37 55.60 7.76
C THR A 34 26.07 55.90 7.00
N THR A 35 25.04 56.20 7.82
CA THR A 35 24.01 57.26 7.74
C THR A 35 22.98 57.23 6.60
N ALA A 36 21.70 57.02 6.95
CA ALA A 36 20.61 58.02 6.92
C ALA A 36 19.24 57.34 6.81
N GLU A 37 18.27 57.91 7.52
CA GLU A 37 16.83 57.64 7.54
C GLU A 37 16.19 57.48 6.15
N GLU A 38 15.12 56.68 6.04
CA GLU A 38 13.73 57.17 5.87
C GLU A 38 12.71 56.04 5.58
N VAL A 39 11.65 56.04 6.41
CA VAL A 39 10.21 55.70 6.20
C VAL A 39 9.68 54.52 5.38
N ASP A 40 8.63 53.94 5.99
CA ASP A 40 7.36 53.42 5.46
C ASP A 40 7.27 51.98 4.91
N ASP A 41 6.44 51.23 5.65
CA ASP A 41 5.27 50.47 5.16
C ASP A 41 5.52 49.32 4.17
N ALA A 42 5.50 48.09 4.68
CA ALA A 42 4.83 46.98 4.02
C ALA A 42 4.54 45.87 5.04
N ALA A 43 3.30 45.41 4.99
CA ALA A 43 2.69 44.42 5.84
C ALA A 43 3.50 43.12 5.95
N GLU A 44 3.57 42.60 7.19
CA GLU A 44 3.69 41.17 7.43
C GLU A 44 2.40 40.54 6.90
N GLU A 45 2.45 39.97 5.70
CA GLU A 45 1.49 38.94 5.32
C GLU A 45 1.89 37.69 6.09
N GLU A 46 1.12 37.40 7.13
CA GLU A 46 1.12 36.09 7.75
C GLU A 46 0.66 35.11 6.68
N GLU A 47 1.57 34.28 6.18
CA GLU A 47 1.20 33.03 5.54
C GLU A 47 0.52 32.19 6.61
N SER A 48 -0.80 32.30 6.65
CA SER A 48 -1.68 31.32 7.24
C SER A 48 -1.40 30.00 6.53
N THR A 49 -0.69 29.12 7.23
CA THR A 49 -0.83 27.69 7.04
C THR A 49 -2.31 27.38 7.25
N GLU A 50 -3.01 27.05 6.16
CA GLU A 50 -4.25 26.28 6.25
C GLU A 50 -3.84 24.93 6.86
N SER A 51 -3.90 24.84 8.19
CA SER A 51 -4.11 23.55 8.82
C SER A 51 -5.48 23.10 8.35
N GLU A 52 -5.51 21.99 7.62
CA GLU A 52 -6.71 21.18 7.48
C GLU A 52 -7.27 20.98 8.89
N GLU A 53 -8.49 21.46 9.13
CA GLU A 53 -9.11 21.36 10.44
C GLU A 53 -9.44 19.88 10.69
N ALA A 54 -8.50 19.18 11.34
CA ALA A 54 -8.73 17.85 11.86
C ALA A 54 -10.02 17.88 12.71
N GLY A 55 -10.90 16.89 12.49
CA GLY A 55 -12.23 16.84 13.12
C GLY A 55 -12.17 16.87 14.65
N GLU A 56 -13.31 17.13 15.29
CA GLU A 56 -13.47 16.99 16.75
C GLU A 56 -13.20 15.53 17.18
N GLY A 57 -11.92 15.19 17.41
CA GLY A 57 -11.51 13.80 17.68
C GLY A 57 -10.05 13.46 17.35
N ALA A 58 -9.34 14.31 16.61
CA ALA A 58 -7.97 14.04 16.15
C ALA A 58 -6.96 13.69 17.28
N ASP A 59 -7.12 14.28 18.46
CA ASP A 59 -6.28 13.97 19.64
C ASP A 59 -6.72 12.70 20.41
N SER A 60 -7.71 11.95 19.91
CA SER A 60 -8.23 10.77 20.61
C SER A 60 -7.19 9.66 20.75
N GLU A 61 -7.36 8.80 21.77
CA GLU A 61 -6.52 7.61 21.95
C GLU A 61 -6.63 6.65 20.76
N TYR A 62 -7.82 6.58 20.14
CA TYR A 62 -8.04 5.82 18.92
C TYR A 62 -7.20 6.37 17.76
N CYS A 63 -7.26 7.67 17.47
CA CYS A 63 -6.51 8.27 16.37
C CYS A 63 -5.00 8.10 16.56
N GLN A 64 -4.48 8.24 17.78
CA GLN A 64 -3.05 8.00 18.06
C GLN A 64 -2.63 6.55 17.78
N LEU A 65 -3.46 5.57 18.13
CA LEU A 65 -3.19 4.16 17.85
C LEU A 65 -3.35 3.85 16.36
N SER A 66 -4.32 4.44 15.67
CA SER A 66 -4.46 4.28 14.22
C SER A 66 -3.24 4.84 13.49
N THR A 67 -2.74 6.03 13.87
CA THR A 67 -1.47 6.56 13.34
C THR A 67 -0.31 5.58 13.55
N GLU A 68 -0.13 5.07 14.77
CA GLU A 68 0.96 4.14 15.07
C GLU A 68 0.85 2.82 14.26
N ILE A 69 -0.37 2.33 14.05
CA ILE A 69 -0.62 1.12 13.25
C ILE A 69 -0.44 1.37 11.75
N ASN A 70 -0.77 2.55 11.24
CA ASN A 70 -0.60 2.89 9.83
C ASN A 70 0.84 3.27 9.47
N GLU A 71 1.61 3.83 10.40
CA GLU A 71 3.02 4.21 10.16
C GLU A 71 4.02 3.04 10.30
N GLN A 72 3.57 1.84 10.70
CA GLN A 72 4.47 0.69 10.86
C GLN A 72 4.55 -0.17 9.60
N ASP A 73 5.75 -0.68 9.32
CA ASP A 73 6.01 -1.56 8.18
C ASP A 73 5.57 -3.02 8.42
N SER A 74 4.69 -3.30 9.40
CA SER A 74 4.33 -4.68 9.78
C SER A 74 2.88 -4.81 10.15
N PHE A 75 2.36 -6.04 10.19
CA PHE A 75 1.01 -6.28 10.64
C PHE A 75 0.80 -5.89 12.12
N PRO A 76 -0.40 -5.43 12.50
CA PRO A 76 -0.69 -5.05 13.87
C PRO A 76 -0.57 -6.25 14.81
N THR A 77 0.16 -6.06 15.91
CA THR A 77 0.34 -7.09 16.93
C THR A 77 -0.97 -7.35 17.67
N SER A 78 -1.09 -8.52 18.32
CA SER A 78 -2.27 -8.82 19.15
C SER A 78 -2.50 -7.80 20.28
N GLU A 79 -1.45 -7.13 20.77
CA GLU A 79 -1.56 -6.07 21.79
C GLU A 79 -2.12 -4.77 21.19
N GLN A 80 -1.65 -4.36 20.02
CA GLN A 80 -2.18 -3.20 19.29
C GLN A 80 -3.66 -3.42 18.90
N LEU A 81 -3.99 -4.61 18.39
CA LEU A 81 -5.37 -5.00 18.05
C LEU A 81 -6.30 -4.96 19.28
N GLU A 82 -5.81 -5.38 20.45
CA GLU A 82 -6.56 -5.27 21.70
C GLU A 82 -6.76 -3.81 22.13
N ALA A 83 -5.71 -3.00 21.99
CA ALA A 83 -5.73 -1.60 22.37
C ALA A 83 -6.70 -0.79 21.49
N ILE A 84 -6.57 -0.88 20.17
CA ILE A 84 -7.41 -0.12 19.24
C ILE A 84 -8.88 -0.52 19.35
N GLY A 85 -9.18 -1.82 19.45
CA GLY A 85 -10.55 -2.30 19.65
C GLY A 85 -11.17 -1.86 20.98
N ALA A 86 -10.36 -1.66 22.03
CA ALA A 86 -10.85 -1.21 23.32
C ALA A 86 -11.24 0.28 23.36
N VAL A 87 -10.65 1.09 22.46
CA VAL A 87 -10.87 2.54 22.41
C VAL A 87 -11.64 2.98 21.16
N ALA A 88 -12.05 2.03 20.31
CA ALA A 88 -12.81 2.28 19.10
C ALA A 88 -14.07 3.13 19.39
N PRO A 89 -14.28 4.25 18.66
CA PRO A 89 -15.47 5.08 18.76
C PRO A 89 -16.76 4.28 18.51
N GLU A 90 -17.87 4.65 19.17
CA GLU A 90 -19.14 3.93 19.03
C GLU A 90 -19.63 3.84 17.57
N GLU A 91 -19.27 4.82 16.72
CA GLU A 91 -19.68 4.89 15.32
C GLU A 91 -19.08 3.81 14.42
N ILE A 92 -17.83 3.40 14.69
CA ILE A 92 -17.09 2.37 13.93
C ILE A 92 -16.78 1.12 14.78
N SER A 93 -17.30 1.04 15.99
CA SER A 93 -16.92 -0.01 16.95
C SER A 93 -17.29 -1.42 16.49
N GLU A 94 -18.33 -1.59 15.67
CA GLU A 94 -18.73 -2.90 15.14
C GLU A 94 -17.74 -3.36 14.05
N GLU A 95 -17.39 -2.46 13.15
CA GLU A 95 -16.43 -2.64 12.05
C GLU A 95 -15.03 -2.91 12.60
N VAL A 96 -14.54 -2.07 13.53
CA VAL A 96 -13.24 -2.26 14.17
C VAL A 96 -13.19 -3.58 14.93
N SER A 97 -14.27 -3.98 15.61
CA SER A 97 -14.30 -5.28 16.30
C SER A 97 -14.21 -6.46 15.32
N LEU A 98 -14.86 -6.35 14.16
CA LEU A 98 -14.80 -7.38 13.12
C LEU A 98 -13.39 -7.54 12.58
N VAL A 99 -12.75 -6.42 12.21
CA VAL A 99 -11.36 -6.41 11.70
C VAL A 99 -10.41 -6.94 12.77
N VAL A 100 -10.52 -6.45 14.02
CA VAL A 100 -9.68 -6.91 15.15
C VAL A 100 -9.82 -8.41 15.37
N ASP A 101 -11.03 -8.96 15.38
CA ASP A 101 -11.24 -10.39 15.59
C ASP A 101 -10.62 -11.23 14.45
N ALA A 102 -10.75 -10.77 13.20
CA ALA A 102 -10.15 -11.43 12.04
C ALA A 102 -8.62 -11.44 12.12
N PHE A 103 -8.00 -10.28 12.35
CA PHE A 103 -6.54 -10.18 12.46
C PHE A 103 -5.98 -10.93 13.67
N ARG A 104 -6.72 -11.01 14.80
CA ARG A 104 -6.29 -11.84 15.93
C ARG A 104 -6.32 -13.32 15.58
N ALA A 105 -7.35 -13.80 14.89
CA ALA A 105 -7.42 -15.19 14.44
C ALA A 105 -6.31 -15.51 13.43
N ALA A 106 -6.04 -14.61 12.49
CA ALA A 106 -4.97 -14.73 11.49
C ALA A 106 -3.57 -14.77 12.15
N ASN A 107 -3.32 -13.86 13.10
CA ASN A 107 -2.11 -13.86 13.93
C ASN A 107 -1.92 -15.17 14.72
N GLU A 108 -2.99 -15.72 15.30
CA GLU A 108 -2.95 -17.01 16.00
C GLU A 108 -2.65 -18.19 15.06
N ALA A 109 -3.07 -18.09 13.79
CA ALA A 109 -2.79 -19.06 12.74
C ALA A 109 -1.35 -18.94 12.20
N GLY A 110 -0.69 -17.81 12.43
CA GLY A 110 0.67 -17.53 11.93
C GLY A 110 0.69 -16.95 10.51
N ASP A 111 -0.46 -16.52 9.99
CA ASP A 111 -0.62 -15.96 8.65
C ASP A 111 -1.53 -14.72 8.75
N PRO A 112 -1.01 -13.56 9.20
CA PRO A 112 -1.80 -12.36 9.40
C PRO A 112 -2.50 -11.86 8.12
N GLY A 113 -1.89 -12.07 6.95
CA GLY A 113 -2.45 -11.70 5.65
C GLY A 113 -3.77 -12.42 5.35
N SER A 114 -4.02 -13.57 5.96
CA SER A 114 -5.27 -14.32 5.79
C SER A 114 -6.50 -13.55 6.27
N ALA A 115 -6.34 -12.49 7.09
CA ALA A 115 -7.46 -11.67 7.56
C ALA A 115 -8.20 -10.99 6.39
N PHE A 116 -7.48 -10.61 5.34
CA PHE A 116 -8.04 -9.94 4.18
C PHE A 116 -8.79 -10.88 3.22
N ALA A 117 -8.67 -12.20 3.39
CA ALA A 117 -9.44 -13.16 2.59
C ALA A 117 -10.93 -13.22 2.99
N ASP A 118 -11.34 -12.56 4.08
CA ASP A 118 -12.74 -12.44 4.48
C ASP A 118 -13.37 -11.18 3.86
N PRO A 119 -14.36 -11.31 2.95
CA PRO A 119 -15.02 -10.16 2.34
C PRO A 119 -15.69 -9.21 3.34
N ALA A 120 -16.03 -9.71 4.54
CA ALA A 120 -16.58 -8.86 5.58
C ALA A 120 -15.52 -7.94 6.22
N VAL A 121 -14.25 -8.35 6.21
CA VAL A 121 -13.12 -7.52 6.65
C VAL A 121 -12.89 -6.41 5.64
N GLU A 122 -12.89 -6.72 4.35
CA GLU A 122 -12.77 -5.72 3.28
C GLU A 122 -13.90 -4.68 3.31
N GLU A 123 -15.16 -5.11 3.51
CA GLU A 123 -16.28 -4.18 3.64
C GLU A 123 -16.20 -3.30 4.89
N ALA A 124 -15.59 -3.81 5.97
CA ALA A 124 -15.45 -3.09 7.24
C ALA A 124 -14.38 -1.99 7.20
N PHE A 125 -13.37 -2.08 6.33
CA PHE A 125 -12.36 -1.04 6.19
C PHE A 125 -12.93 0.28 5.68
N GLY A 126 -13.88 0.26 4.73
CA GLY A 126 -14.45 1.50 4.18
C GLY A 126 -14.96 2.52 5.22
N PRO A 127 -15.81 2.13 6.19
CA PRO A 127 -16.21 3.02 7.28
C PRO A 127 -15.08 3.43 8.23
N ILE A 128 -14.10 2.54 8.47
CA ILE A 128 -12.94 2.81 9.32
C ILE A 128 -12.05 3.86 8.66
N ASP A 129 -11.69 3.67 7.40
CA ASP A 129 -10.83 4.57 6.64
C ASP A 129 -11.50 5.95 6.49
N ALA A 130 -12.80 5.99 6.20
CA ALA A 130 -13.55 7.24 6.15
C ALA A 130 -13.48 8.01 7.48
N TYR A 131 -13.55 7.29 8.62
CA TYR A 131 -13.40 7.90 9.94
C TYR A 131 -11.97 8.37 10.20
N ASP A 132 -10.98 7.56 9.86
CA ASP A 132 -9.56 7.86 10.03
C ASP A 132 -9.16 9.11 9.23
N VAL A 133 -9.70 9.27 8.02
CA VAL A 133 -9.53 10.49 7.21
C VAL A 133 -10.27 11.68 7.81
N GLU A 134 -11.58 11.56 8.02
CA GLU A 134 -12.41 12.71 8.42
C GLU A 134 -12.08 13.21 9.83
N VAL A 135 -11.82 12.28 10.76
CA VAL A 135 -11.71 12.57 12.19
C VAL A 135 -10.27 12.56 12.67
N CYS A 136 -9.48 11.57 12.25
CA CYS A 136 -8.09 11.47 12.67
C CYS A 136 -7.14 12.33 11.81
N GLY A 137 -7.61 12.82 10.66
CA GLY A 137 -6.78 13.59 9.73
C GLY A 137 -5.60 12.78 9.22
N LEU A 138 -5.74 11.45 9.20
CA LEU A 138 -4.79 10.57 8.56
C LEU A 138 -4.89 10.82 7.06
N GLU A 139 -3.74 10.80 6.39
CA GLU A 139 -3.72 10.80 4.93
C GLU A 139 -4.63 9.63 4.53
N GLY A 140 -5.76 9.96 3.92
CA GLY A 140 -6.52 8.94 3.24
C GLY A 140 -5.60 8.32 2.23
N GLU A 141 -5.86 7.06 1.91
CA GLU A 141 -5.63 6.67 0.54
C GLU A 141 -6.28 7.79 -0.29
N GLU A 142 -5.49 8.67 -0.92
CA GLU A 142 -6.04 9.40 -2.05
C GLU A 142 -6.56 8.26 -2.89
N GLU A 143 -7.90 8.09 -2.92
CA GLU A 143 -8.57 7.09 -3.73
C GLU A 143 -7.98 7.32 -5.11
N ASP A 144 -6.95 6.54 -5.45
CA ASP A 144 -6.23 6.83 -6.66
C ASP A 144 -7.32 6.69 -7.72
N GLU A 145 -7.57 7.77 -8.45
CA GLU A 145 -8.58 7.79 -9.50
C GLU A 145 -8.18 6.85 -10.66
N GLY A 146 -7.15 6.02 -10.48
CA GLY A 146 -7.08 4.66 -10.98
C GLY A 146 -8.46 4.04 -11.10
N ALA A 147 -8.87 3.82 -12.35
CA ALA A 147 -10.18 3.28 -12.66
C ALA A 147 -10.40 1.97 -11.89
N GLU A 148 -11.55 1.84 -11.20
CA GLU A 148 -11.98 0.58 -10.60
C GLU A 148 -11.67 -0.57 -11.59
N GLN A 149 -10.84 -1.54 -11.15
CA GLN A 149 -10.47 -2.66 -12.00
C GLN A 149 -11.73 -3.40 -12.48
N ASP A 150 -11.73 -3.85 -13.73
CA ASP A 150 -12.85 -4.61 -14.26
C ASP A 150 -12.95 -5.93 -13.46
N PRO A 151 -14.10 -6.28 -12.87
CA PRO A 151 -14.24 -7.50 -12.08
C PRO A 151 -13.96 -8.78 -12.88
N SER A 152 -13.97 -8.71 -14.22
CA SER A 152 -13.55 -9.85 -15.05
C SER A 152 -12.05 -10.14 -15.00
N VAL A 153 -11.22 -9.23 -14.46
CA VAL A 153 -9.79 -9.47 -14.23
C VAL A 153 -9.57 -10.62 -13.25
N THR A 154 -10.46 -10.84 -12.28
CA THR A 154 -10.33 -11.96 -11.33
C THR A 154 -11.15 -13.20 -11.74
N GLU A 155 -11.65 -13.24 -12.98
CA GLU A 155 -12.38 -14.38 -13.53
C GLU A 155 -11.61 -15.06 -14.66
N VAL A 156 -11.59 -16.40 -14.68
CA VAL A 156 -10.94 -17.12 -15.78
C VAL A 156 -11.66 -16.87 -17.11
N ASP A 157 -10.98 -16.28 -18.08
CA ASP A 157 -11.41 -16.27 -19.48
C ASP A 157 -11.00 -17.58 -20.17
N PRO A 158 -11.94 -18.47 -20.54
CA PRO A 158 -11.62 -19.75 -21.18
C PRO A 158 -11.14 -19.63 -22.63
N ASP A 159 -11.30 -18.46 -23.25
CA ASP A 159 -10.85 -18.18 -24.62
C ASP A 159 -9.43 -17.56 -24.64
N ALA A 160 -8.87 -17.21 -23.47
CA ALA A 160 -7.53 -16.69 -23.29
C ALA A 160 -6.46 -17.80 -23.24
N ALA A 161 -5.18 -17.40 -23.28
CA ALA A 161 -4.07 -18.31 -22.96
C ALA A 161 -4.11 -18.66 -21.46
N GLN A 162 -4.02 -19.95 -21.12
CA GLN A 162 -3.99 -20.40 -19.73
C GLN A 162 -2.57 -20.52 -19.22
N VAL A 163 -2.24 -19.79 -18.16
CA VAL A 163 -0.95 -19.88 -17.46
C VAL A 163 -1.21 -20.38 -16.04
N ALA A 164 -0.66 -21.53 -15.69
CA ALA A 164 -0.65 -21.99 -14.31
C ALA A 164 0.53 -21.34 -13.59
N VAL A 165 0.27 -20.74 -12.43
CA VAL A 165 1.28 -20.16 -11.54
C VAL A 165 1.29 -21.02 -10.29
N ALA A 166 2.45 -21.60 -9.95
CA ALA A 166 2.62 -22.24 -8.65
C ALA A 166 3.19 -21.20 -7.68
N ALA A 167 2.45 -20.91 -6.62
CA ALA A 167 2.95 -20.11 -5.51
C ALA A 167 3.40 -21.03 -4.37
N THR A 168 4.60 -20.77 -3.89
CA THR A 168 5.15 -21.34 -2.64
C THR A 168 5.73 -20.19 -1.83
N GLU A 169 6.22 -20.46 -0.63
CA GLU A 169 6.82 -19.44 0.25
C GLU A 169 7.81 -18.56 -0.52
N TYR A 170 7.36 -17.32 -0.74
CA TYR A 170 8.11 -16.24 -1.34
C TYR A 170 8.57 -16.50 -2.77
N ALA A 171 7.83 -17.27 -3.57
CA ALA A 171 8.18 -17.53 -4.97
C ALA A 171 6.96 -17.79 -5.85
N PHE A 172 7.04 -17.33 -7.11
CA PHE A 172 6.16 -17.73 -8.20
C PHE A 172 6.92 -18.58 -9.21
N ASP A 173 6.35 -19.70 -9.64
CA ASP A 173 6.89 -20.52 -10.74
C ASP A 173 5.86 -20.59 -11.87
N PHE A 174 6.21 -20.02 -13.02
CA PHE A 174 5.40 -20.05 -14.24
C PHE A 174 6.27 -19.82 -15.49
N GLU A 175 5.72 -20.11 -16.66
CA GLU A 175 6.34 -19.77 -17.94
C GLU A 175 5.69 -18.50 -18.50
N ALA A 176 6.51 -17.49 -18.82
CA ALA A 176 6.01 -16.25 -19.42
C ALA A 176 5.25 -16.54 -20.74
N PRO A 177 4.02 -16.03 -20.89
CA PRO A 177 3.21 -16.25 -22.09
C PRO A 177 3.66 -15.38 -23.27
N ALA A 178 2.98 -15.53 -24.41
CA ALA A 178 3.09 -14.57 -25.52
C ALA A 178 2.09 -13.41 -25.32
N ALA A 179 2.25 -12.34 -26.10
CA ALA A 179 1.31 -11.22 -26.10
C ALA A 179 -0.14 -11.66 -26.44
N GLY A 180 -1.10 -10.98 -25.81
CA GLY A 180 -2.55 -11.17 -25.98
C GLY A 180 -3.27 -11.61 -24.71
N PRO A 181 -4.57 -11.97 -24.83
CA PRO A 181 -5.40 -12.33 -23.69
C PRO A 181 -4.83 -13.55 -22.95
N THR A 182 -4.61 -13.40 -21.66
CA THR A 182 -4.02 -14.41 -20.78
C THR A 182 -4.78 -14.47 -19.46
N SER A 183 -5.09 -15.68 -19.01
CA SER A 183 -5.61 -15.98 -17.67
C SER A 183 -4.54 -16.72 -16.88
N PHE A 184 -3.94 -16.04 -15.91
CA PHE A 184 -3.10 -16.63 -14.89
C PHE A 184 -4.00 -17.25 -13.81
N THR A 185 -3.68 -18.48 -13.41
CA THR A 185 -4.32 -19.16 -12.28
C THR A 185 -3.23 -19.58 -11.32
N MET A 186 -3.15 -18.89 -10.19
CA MET A 186 -2.25 -19.20 -9.10
C MET A 186 -2.86 -20.28 -8.23
N ALA A 187 -2.12 -21.35 -7.99
CA ALA A 187 -2.38 -22.28 -6.91
C ALA A 187 -1.42 -21.96 -5.76
N ASN A 188 -1.96 -21.68 -4.57
CA ASN A 188 -1.16 -21.47 -3.38
C ASN A 188 -0.82 -22.83 -2.72
N ASP A 189 0.35 -23.36 -3.05
CA ASP A 189 0.92 -24.58 -2.47
C ASP A 189 1.75 -24.30 -1.20
N GLY A 190 1.76 -23.04 -0.74
CA GLY A 190 2.43 -22.58 0.47
C GLY A 190 1.62 -22.72 1.76
N ASP A 191 2.24 -22.27 2.85
CA ASP A 191 1.74 -22.12 4.21
C ASP A 191 1.31 -20.65 4.51
N GLU A 192 1.73 -19.67 3.71
CA GLU A 192 1.30 -18.25 3.81
C GLU A 192 0.30 -17.87 2.72
N THR A 193 -0.52 -16.85 3.00
CA THR A 193 -1.41 -16.27 2.02
C THR A 193 -0.63 -15.51 0.93
N HIS A 194 -1.06 -15.62 -0.32
CA HIS A 194 -0.41 -15.00 -1.48
C HIS A 194 -1.37 -14.20 -2.35
N PHE A 195 -0.80 -13.22 -3.05
CA PHE A 195 -1.50 -12.25 -3.89
C PHE A 195 -0.66 -11.96 -5.13
N MET A 196 -1.30 -11.89 -6.30
CA MET A 196 -0.65 -11.51 -7.55
C MET A 196 -0.90 -10.03 -7.83
N LEU A 197 0.16 -9.23 -7.70
CA LEU A 197 0.22 -7.89 -8.30
C LEU A 197 1.02 -7.99 -9.60
N LEU A 198 0.35 -7.80 -10.73
CA LEU A 198 0.99 -7.77 -12.04
C LEU A 198 1.10 -6.32 -12.50
N VAL A 199 2.34 -5.89 -12.72
CA VAL A 199 2.65 -4.53 -13.17
C VAL A 199 3.32 -4.58 -14.53
N LYS A 200 2.93 -3.66 -15.40
CA LYS A 200 3.66 -3.33 -16.61
C LYS A 200 4.51 -2.11 -16.35
N LEU A 201 5.81 -2.24 -16.58
CA LEU A 201 6.73 -1.13 -16.40
C LEU A 201 6.61 -0.12 -17.56
N ALA A 202 6.69 1.15 -17.21
CA ALA A 202 6.78 2.24 -18.17
C ALA A 202 8.04 2.09 -19.06
N GLU A 203 8.01 2.68 -20.27
CA GLU A 203 9.11 2.55 -21.21
C GLU A 203 10.42 3.08 -20.63
N GLY A 204 11.37 2.17 -20.39
CA GLY A 204 12.70 2.50 -19.85
C GLY A 204 12.79 2.56 -18.32
N ALA A 205 11.67 2.35 -17.61
CA ALA A 205 11.65 2.21 -16.16
C ALA A 205 12.18 0.85 -15.71
N THR A 206 12.56 0.79 -14.43
CA THR A 206 13.00 -0.44 -13.75
C THR A 206 12.01 -0.82 -12.67
N ILE A 207 12.00 -2.10 -12.27
CA ILE A 207 11.15 -2.53 -11.16
C ILE A 207 11.59 -1.86 -9.86
N GLU A 208 12.89 -1.59 -9.66
CA GLU A 208 13.36 -0.88 -8.48
C GLU A 208 12.80 0.54 -8.39
N GLU A 209 12.74 1.27 -9.50
CA GLU A 209 12.12 2.61 -9.56
C GLU A 209 10.62 2.56 -9.22
N ALA A 210 9.92 1.53 -9.69
CA ALA A 210 8.51 1.33 -9.34
C ALA A 210 8.33 0.99 -7.85
N LEU A 211 9.20 0.13 -7.29
CA LEU A 211 9.16 -0.23 -5.88
C LEU A 211 9.53 0.95 -4.96
N GLU A 212 10.53 1.75 -5.33
CA GLU A 212 10.97 2.93 -4.56
C GLU A 212 9.93 4.05 -4.54
N SER A 213 9.07 4.11 -5.56
CA SER A 213 7.95 5.07 -5.66
C SER A 213 6.60 4.47 -5.29
N GLU A 214 6.56 3.24 -4.78
CA GLU A 214 5.33 2.54 -4.40
C GLU A 214 4.29 2.49 -5.56
N GLY A 215 4.78 2.37 -6.79
CA GLY A 215 3.97 2.34 -8.00
C GLY A 215 3.60 3.71 -8.58
N GLU A 216 3.91 4.82 -7.89
CA GLU A 216 3.59 6.19 -8.37
C GLU A 216 4.41 6.58 -9.61
N GLU A 217 5.62 6.03 -9.73
CA GLU A 217 6.49 6.19 -10.88
C GLU A 217 6.83 4.82 -11.48
N GLY A 218 7.21 4.80 -12.76
CA GLY A 218 7.73 3.58 -13.40
C GLY A 218 6.69 2.49 -13.75
N VAL A 219 5.41 2.65 -13.42
CA VAL A 219 4.30 1.74 -13.79
C VAL A 219 3.41 2.36 -14.87
N ASP A 220 3.06 1.59 -15.90
CA ASP A 220 2.15 1.97 -17.00
C ASP A 220 0.75 1.32 -16.86
N GLU A 221 0.71 0.07 -16.40
CA GLU A 221 -0.52 -0.70 -16.15
C GLU A 221 -0.35 -1.57 -14.90
N GLU A 222 -1.40 -1.76 -14.12
CA GLU A 222 -1.43 -2.56 -12.90
C GLU A 222 -2.71 -3.39 -12.85
N PHE A 223 -2.60 -4.64 -12.40
CA PHE A 223 -3.71 -5.56 -12.19
C PHE A 223 -3.48 -6.41 -10.94
N GLU A 224 -4.54 -6.65 -10.19
CA GLU A 224 -4.51 -7.38 -8.93
C GLU A 224 -5.44 -8.59 -8.93
N SER A 225 -5.02 -9.67 -8.28
CA SER A 225 -5.87 -10.84 -8.05
C SER A 225 -6.64 -10.72 -6.74
N ASP A 226 -7.60 -11.62 -6.52
CA ASP A 226 -8.04 -11.91 -5.16
C ASP A 226 -6.88 -12.53 -4.35
N ILE A 227 -7.02 -12.51 -3.03
CA ILE A 227 -6.08 -13.15 -2.11
C ILE A 227 -6.31 -14.68 -2.10
N ALA A 228 -5.23 -15.46 -2.22
CA ALA A 228 -5.25 -16.92 -2.10
C ALA A 228 -4.69 -17.37 -0.75
N ALA A 229 -5.56 -17.92 0.10
CA ALA A 229 -5.15 -18.61 1.32
C ALA A 229 -4.41 -19.93 1.00
N PRO A 230 -3.70 -20.54 1.97
CA PRO A 230 -3.06 -21.84 1.78
C PRO A 230 -4.01 -22.93 1.23
N GLY A 231 -3.69 -23.45 0.04
CA GLY A 231 -4.47 -24.48 -0.66
C GLY A 231 -5.63 -23.96 -1.52
N ASP A 232 -5.86 -22.64 -1.57
CA ASP A 232 -6.81 -22.00 -2.47
C ASP A 232 -6.13 -21.48 -3.75
N ASP A 233 -6.95 -21.04 -4.70
CA ASP A 233 -6.51 -20.50 -5.99
C ASP A 233 -6.87 -19.01 -6.10
N ALA A 234 -6.09 -18.24 -6.87
CA ALA A 234 -6.45 -16.89 -7.32
C ALA A 234 -6.23 -16.73 -8.83
N VAL A 235 -6.96 -15.79 -9.43
CA VAL A 235 -6.99 -15.60 -10.88
C VAL A 235 -6.64 -14.17 -11.23
N LEU A 236 -5.92 -14.02 -12.35
CA LEU A 236 -5.65 -12.74 -12.97
C LEU A 236 -5.75 -12.86 -14.50
N THR A 237 -6.68 -12.14 -15.11
CA THR A 237 -6.98 -12.19 -16.54
C THR A 237 -6.76 -10.83 -17.18
N VAL A 238 -5.79 -10.77 -18.08
CA VAL A 238 -5.25 -9.53 -18.64
C VAL A 238 -4.93 -9.67 -20.14
N ASP A 239 -5.00 -8.57 -20.89
CA ASP A 239 -4.50 -8.52 -22.27
C ASP A 239 -3.04 -8.06 -22.26
N LEU A 240 -2.10 -9.02 -22.35
CA LEU A 240 -0.68 -8.71 -22.25
C LEU A 240 -0.18 -8.02 -23.53
N THR A 241 0.26 -6.79 -23.38
CA THR A 241 0.90 -6.02 -24.46
C THR A 241 2.43 -6.19 -24.43
N PRO A 242 3.12 -6.02 -25.58
CA PRO A 242 4.58 -6.05 -25.60
C PRO A 242 5.19 -5.02 -24.66
N GLY A 243 6.16 -5.45 -23.85
CA GLY A 243 6.73 -4.63 -22.77
C GLY A 243 7.43 -5.46 -21.69
N ASN A 244 7.93 -4.76 -20.67
CA ASN A 244 8.47 -5.38 -19.46
C ASN A 244 7.38 -5.44 -18.40
N TRP A 245 7.26 -6.60 -17.76
CA TRP A 245 6.27 -6.88 -16.75
C TRP A 245 6.95 -7.47 -15.52
N ALA A 246 6.33 -7.30 -14.37
CA ALA A 246 6.71 -7.99 -13.15
C ALA A 246 5.47 -8.52 -12.45
N LEU A 247 5.55 -9.75 -11.96
CA LEU A 247 4.57 -10.34 -11.06
C LEU A 247 5.17 -10.37 -9.65
N LEU A 248 4.53 -9.74 -8.68
CA LEU A 248 5.04 -9.62 -7.32
C LEU A 248 3.94 -9.82 -6.27
N CYS A 249 4.32 -10.22 -5.06
CA CYS A 249 3.41 -10.25 -3.92
C CYS A 249 3.82 -9.18 -2.90
N PRO A 250 2.96 -8.17 -2.63
CA PRO A 250 3.26 -7.12 -1.67
C PRO A 250 2.85 -7.46 -0.24
N ILE A 251 2.19 -8.59 0.01
CA ILE A 251 1.78 -8.99 1.36
C ILE A 251 3.01 -9.04 2.30
N PRO A 252 2.98 -8.36 3.46
CA PRO A 252 4.05 -8.44 4.45
C PRO A 252 4.21 -9.83 5.03
N THR A 253 5.45 -10.21 5.31
CA THR A 253 5.75 -11.27 6.28
C THR A 253 5.23 -10.88 7.68
N PRO A 254 5.11 -11.82 8.61
CA PRO A 254 4.87 -11.50 10.02
C PRO A 254 5.90 -10.53 10.62
N GLU A 255 7.12 -10.47 10.06
CA GLU A 255 8.18 -9.54 10.44
C GLU A 255 8.09 -8.18 9.74
N GLY A 256 7.17 -8.00 8.79
CA GLY A 256 6.88 -6.75 8.10
C GLY A 256 7.50 -6.59 6.71
N GLU A 257 8.51 -7.38 6.35
CA GLU A 257 9.10 -7.27 5.01
C GLU A 257 8.12 -7.84 3.96
N PRO A 258 7.78 -7.12 2.88
CA PRO A 258 6.86 -7.63 1.86
C PRO A 258 7.44 -8.86 1.15
N HIS A 259 6.57 -9.78 0.74
CA HIS A 259 6.96 -11.05 0.12
C HIS A 259 7.89 -10.84 -1.08
N PHE A 260 7.69 -9.81 -1.90
CA PHE A 260 8.59 -9.48 -3.01
C PHE A 260 10.03 -9.16 -2.55
N ALA A 261 10.19 -8.50 -1.41
CA ALA A 261 11.51 -8.12 -0.88
C ALA A 261 12.30 -9.33 -0.36
N VAL A 262 11.59 -10.40 0.04
CA VAL A 262 12.19 -11.68 0.42
C VAL A 262 12.28 -12.70 -0.72
N GLY A 263 11.78 -12.36 -1.92
CA GLY A 263 12.01 -13.12 -3.16
C GLY A 263 10.80 -13.35 -4.06
N MET A 264 9.59 -12.96 -3.64
CA MET A 264 8.35 -13.23 -4.37
C MET A 264 8.09 -12.23 -5.50
N ILE A 265 9.03 -12.17 -6.44
CA ILE A 265 8.98 -11.30 -7.61
C ILE A 265 9.59 -11.98 -8.82
N GLU A 266 8.89 -11.90 -9.95
CA GLU A 266 9.32 -12.44 -11.23
C GLU A 266 9.18 -11.38 -12.33
N GLU A 267 10.31 -10.92 -12.86
CA GLU A 267 10.38 -10.01 -14.01
C GLU A 267 10.39 -10.79 -15.33
N PHE A 268 9.58 -10.37 -16.30
CA PHE A 268 9.52 -10.99 -17.62
C PHE A 268 9.23 -9.99 -18.73
N THR A 269 9.56 -10.36 -19.96
CA THR A 269 9.34 -9.52 -21.15
C THR A 269 8.38 -10.23 -22.10
N ILE A 270 7.40 -9.47 -22.59
CA ILE A 270 6.47 -9.88 -23.65
C ILE A 270 6.93 -9.25 -24.97
N GLU A 271 7.13 -10.09 -26.00
CA GLU A 271 7.57 -9.67 -27.35
C GLU A 271 6.41 -9.36 -28.32
#